data_AF-A0A520RAR2-F1
#
_entry.id   AF-A0A520RAR2-F1
#
_cell.length_a   1.000
_cell.length_b   1.000
_cell.length_c   1.000
_cell.angle_alpha   90.00
_cell.angle_beta   90.00
_cell.angle_gamma   90.00
#
_symmetry.space_group_name_H-M   'P 1'
#
loop_
_entity.id
_entity.type
_entity.pdbx_description
1 polymer ?
#
loop_
_entity_poly.entity_id
_entity_poly.type
_entity_poly.pdbx_seq_one_letter_code
_entity_poly.pdbx_strand_id
1 'polypeptide(L)'
;MSIYIMLALLLSPEAPYQPDFLLDTPLELSGSPNYGAQDPQYTDCVELLITDLESGREGARTWAHDGGGAPAIHCLAIADLAAGYPRLAAVRLAELAEQPAAGEADVRAMIYAQAALAWLDAENPDLAVSAAESAVMINANAGDLHIISAKAYFAAGQLEKTVEAIERAETHGAVSAEGFLLSARAHKALGRNTDAGSVLVRALQLDPFNLDALVLRGDLIQAGVAIRADYQPVTQKQD
;
A
#
# COMPACT_ATOMS: atom_id res chain seq x y z
N MET A 1 12.59 -1.93 53.83
CA MET A 1 11.12 -1.76 53.87
C MET A 1 10.75 -0.50 53.10
N SER A 2 10.35 -0.52 51.84
CA SER A 2 10.80 -1.31 50.69
C SER A 2 10.56 -0.41 49.48
N ILE A 3 11.60 -0.16 48.69
CA ILE A 3 11.66 0.68 47.47
C ILE A 3 10.92 0.00 46.29
N TYR A 4 9.99 -0.93 46.57
CA TYR A 4 9.45 -1.89 45.59
C TYR A 4 8.09 -1.52 44.99
N ILE A 5 7.52 -0.35 45.27
CA ILE A 5 6.17 0.01 44.77
C ILE A 5 6.23 0.94 43.54
N MET A 6 7.40 1.49 43.19
CA MET A 6 7.54 2.45 42.09
C MET A 6 8.24 1.87 40.85
N LEU A 7 8.12 0.56 40.62
CA LEU A 7 8.73 -0.12 39.46
C LEU A 7 7.77 -1.09 38.75
N ALA A 8 6.46 -0.82 38.81
CA ALA A 8 5.43 -1.66 38.16
C ALA A 8 4.63 -0.92 37.07
N LEU A 9 5.00 0.33 36.73
CA LEU A 9 4.30 1.17 35.75
C LEU A 9 5.08 1.37 34.43
N LEU A 10 6.14 0.60 34.18
CA LEU A 10 6.95 0.68 32.95
C LEU A 10 6.82 -0.54 32.03
N LEU A 11 5.92 -1.48 32.35
CA LEU A 11 5.52 -2.55 31.42
C LEU A 11 4.07 -2.34 31.00
N SER A 12 3.81 -1.25 30.29
CA SER A 12 2.81 -1.35 29.24
C SER A 12 3.39 -2.34 28.23
N PRO A 13 2.72 -3.47 27.92
CA PRO A 13 3.04 -4.13 26.67
C PRO A 13 2.85 -3.07 25.59
N GLU A 14 3.92 -2.74 24.87
CA GLU A 14 3.79 -2.05 23.60
C GLU A 14 2.70 -2.82 22.86
N ALA A 15 1.60 -2.14 22.50
CA ALA A 15 0.59 -2.76 21.66
C ALA A 15 1.36 -3.38 20.48
N PRO A 16 1.13 -4.66 20.14
CA PRO A 16 1.83 -5.27 19.04
C PRO A 16 1.72 -4.33 17.86
N TYR A 17 2.86 -3.97 17.27
CA TYR A 17 2.91 -3.19 16.03
C TYR A 17 2.01 -3.92 15.03
N GLN A 18 0.80 -3.41 14.84
CA GLN A 18 -0.07 -3.84 13.75
C GLN A 18 0.43 -3.03 12.56
N PRO A 19 1.12 -3.64 11.58
CA PRO A 19 1.50 -2.90 10.39
C PRO A 19 0.25 -2.25 9.81
N ASP A 20 0.33 -0.98 9.41
CA ASP A 20 -0.80 -0.21 8.89
C ASP A 20 -1.52 -0.98 7.76
N PHE A 21 -0.87 -1.88 7.03
CA PHE A 21 -1.47 -2.80 6.06
C PHE A 21 -2.58 -3.74 6.60
N LEU A 22 -2.65 -4.00 7.92
CA LEU A 22 -3.73 -4.77 8.55
C LEU A 22 -4.91 -3.89 8.99
N LEU A 23 -4.72 -2.56 9.07
CA LEU A 23 -5.70 -1.59 9.59
C LEU A 23 -6.24 -0.67 8.49
N ASP A 24 -5.39 -0.26 7.54
CA ASP A 24 -5.80 0.17 6.22
C ASP A 24 -6.29 -1.07 5.48
N THR A 25 -7.50 -0.95 4.96
CA THR A 25 -8.21 -1.99 4.23
C THR A 25 -7.29 -2.75 3.28
N PRO A 26 -7.41 -4.09 3.18
CA PRO A 26 -6.57 -4.89 2.31
C PRO A 26 -6.78 -4.37 0.91
N LEU A 27 -5.85 -3.51 0.42
CA LEU A 27 -5.98 -2.73 -0.81
C LEU A 27 -7.37 -2.90 -1.41
N GLU A 28 -8.34 -2.10 -0.97
CA GLU A 28 -9.63 -2.01 -1.67
C GLU A 28 -9.38 -1.28 -3.01
N LEU A 29 -8.45 -1.85 -3.79
CA LEU A 29 -8.38 -1.83 -5.24
C LEU A 29 -9.82 -2.02 -5.71
N SER A 30 -10.38 -0.94 -6.23
CA SER A 30 -11.77 -0.87 -6.62
C SER A 30 -12.10 -2.05 -7.56
N GLY A 31 -12.96 -2.97 -7.09
CA GLY A 31 -13.33 -4.16 -7.85
C GLY A 31 -12.40 -5.39 -7.69
N SER A 32 -11.54 -5.44 -6.68
CA SER A 32 -10.73 -6.64 -6.41
C SER A 32 -11.60 -7.84 -6.02
N PRO A 33 -11.42 -9.00 -6.68
CA PRO A 33 -11.96 -10.25 -6.19
C PRO A 33 -11.37 -10.47 -4.80
N ASN A 34 -12.22 -10.60 -3.79
CA ASN A 34 -11.77 -10.89 -2.44
C ASN A 34 -11.12 -12.28 -2.45
N TYR A 35 -9.79 -12.30 -2.57
CA TYR A 35 -9.02 -13.52 -2.74
C TYR A 35 -9.26 -14.43 -1.53
N GLY A 36 -9.82 -15.61 -1.76
CA GLY A 36 -10.07 -16.58 -0.69
C GLY A 36 -11.24 -16.27 0.25
N ALA A 37 -11.95 -15.14 0.17
CA ALA A 37 -13.05 -14.84 1.12
C ALA A 37 -14.28 -15.75 1.00
N GLN A 38 -14.34 -16.59 -0.03
CA GLN A 38 -15.34 -17.65 -0.15
C GLN A 38 -14.84 -18.99 0.44
N ASP A 39 -13.57 -19.07 0.83
CA ASP A 39 -12.97 -20.21 1.51
C ASP A 39 -12.97 -19.95 3.04
N PRO A 40 -13.73 -20.77 3.81
CA PRO A 40 -13.76 -20.64 5.26
C PRO A 40 -12.37 -20.78 5.91
N GLN A 41 -11.49 -21.66 5.39
CA GLN A 41 -10.16 -21.84 5.97
C GLN A 41 -9.28 -20.61 5.77
N TYR A 42 -9.43 -19.93 4.64
CA TYR A 42 -8.74 -18.67 4.39
C TYR A 42 -9.22 -17.57 5.34
N THR A 43 -10.54 -17.45 5.50
CA THR A 43 -11.13 -16.48 6.44
C THR A 43 -10.66 -16.72 7.87
N ASP A 44 -10.70 -17.98 8.33
CA ASP A 44 -10.22 -18.38 9.65
C ASP A 44 -8.73 -18.05 9.84
N CYS A 45 -7.92 -18.27 8.80
CA CYS A 45 -6.49 -17.96 8.81
C CYS A 45 -6.25 -16.46 9.00
N VAL A 46 -6.93 -15.60 8.24
CA VAL A 46 -6.79 -14.14 8.34
C VAL A 46 -7.31 -13.61 9.68
N GLU A 47 -8.45 -14.12 10.17
CA GLU A 47 -8.99 -13.74 11.48
C GLU A 47 -8.04 -14.10 12.62
N LEU A 48 -7.41 -15.28 12.55
CA LEU A 48 -6.46 -15.71 13.55
C LEU A 48 -5.20 -14.82 13.55
N LEU A 49 -4.71 -14.38 12.38
CA LEU A 49 -3.58 -13.44 12.31
C LEU A 49 -3.85 -12.10 13.01
N ILE A 50 -5.10 -11.66 13.03
CA ILE A 50 -5.52 -10.40 13.67
C ILE A 50 -5.67 -10.60 15.18
N THR A 51 -6.22 -11.74 15.61
CA THR A 51 -6.58 -11.99 17.01
C THR A 51 -5.45 -12.60 17.84
N ASP A 52 -4.63 -13.46 17.23
CA ASP A 52 -3.44 -14.09 17.81
C ASP A 52 -2.40 -14.38 16.72
N LEU A 53 -1.49 -13.43 16.52
CA LEU A 53 -0.47 -13.50 15.47
C LEU A 53 0.43 -14.75 15.60
N GLU A 54 0.77 -15.19 16.81
CA GLU A 54 1.65 -16.35 16.98
C GLU A 54 0.96 -17.62 16.49
N SER A 55 -0.26 -17.87 16.98
CA SER A 55 -1.08 -19.02 16.55
C SER A 55 -1.44 -18.94 15.07
N GLY A 56 -1.79 -17.75 14.56
CA GLY A 56 -2.14 -17.53 13.16
C GLY A 56 -0.98 -17.85 12.21
N ARG A 57 0.24 -17.46 12.57
CA ARG A 57 1.43 -17.77 11.76
C ARG A 57 1.75 -19.25 11.70
N GLU A 58 1.66 -19.94 12.84
CA GLU A 58 1.91 -21.38 12.86
C GLU A 58 0.82 -22.15 12.09
N GLY A 59 -0.44 -21.71 12.21
CA GLY A 59 -1.56 -22.22 11.44
C GLY A 59 -1.37 -22.03 9.93
N ALA A 60 -1.03 -20.82 9.49
CA ALA A 60 -0.77 -20.50 8.08
C ALA A 60 0.40 -21.34 7.51
N ARG A 61 1.47 -21.51 8.29
CA ARG A 61 2.62 -22.35 7.90
C ARG A 61 2.24 -23.80 7.73
N THR A 62 1.52 -24.35 8.71
CA THR A 62 1.04 -25.74 8.70
C THR A 62 0.11 -25.97 7.51
N TRP A 63 -0.86 -25.08 7.30
CA TRP A 63 -1.81 -25.19 6.20
C TRP A 63 -1.13 -25.15 4.82
N ALA A 64 -0.16 -24.25 4.63
CA ALA A 64 0.63 -24.20 3.39
C ALA A 64 1.49 -25.45 3.20
N HIS A 65 2.12 -25.95 4.28
CA HIS A 65 2.92 -27.18 4.26
C HIS A 65 2.07 -28.42 3.89
N ASP A 66 0.85 -28.49 4.40
CA ASP A 66 -0.06 -29.63 4.20
C ASP A 66 -0.78 -29.59 2.85
N GLY A 67 -0.42 -28.66 1.96
CA GLY A 67 -0.93 -28.60 0.60
C GLY A 67 -2.23 -27.82 0.45
N GLY A 68 -2.52 -26.85 1.34
CA GLY A 68 -3.68 -25.95 1.28
C GLY A 68 -3.73 -25.04 0.03
N GLY A 69 -2.74 -25.16 -0.87
CA GLY A 69 -2.75 -24.52 -2.18
C GLY A 69 -2.52 -23.01 -2.11
N ALA A 70 -2.99 -22.32 -3.14
CA ALA A 70 -2.77 -20.90 -3.32
C ALA A 70 -3.32 -20.02 -2.17
N PRO A 71 -4.53 -20.29 -1.61
CA PRO A 71 -5.04 -19.56 -0.44
C PRO A 71 -4.13 -19.67 0.79
N ALA A 72 -3.59 -20.87 1.05
CA ALA A 72 -2.69 -21.09 2.17
C ALA A 72 -1.35 -20.36 2.01
N ILE A 73 -0.79 -20.38 0.79
CA ILE A 73 0.45 -19.66 0.46
C ILE A 73 0.25 -18.14 0.63
N HIS A 74 -0.91 -17.63 0.20
CA HIS A 74 -1.26 -16.22 0.35
C HIS A 74 -1.42 -15.82 1.82
N CYS A 75 -2.19 -16.59 2.61
CA CYS A 75 -2.33 -16.32 4.04
C CYS A 75 -0.97 -16.38 4.75
N LEU A 76 -0.10 -17.32 4.39
CA LEU A 76 1.27 -17.39 4.92
C LEU A 76 2.11 -16.16 4.54
N ALA A 77 1.90 -15.56 3.36
CA ALA A 77 2.55 -14.31 3.00
C ALA A 77 2.04 -13.12 3.82
N ILE A 78 0.72 -13.02 4.06
CA ILE A 78 0.14 -12.03 4.98
C ILE A 78 0.72 -12.21 6.39
N ALA A 79 0.83 -13.46 6.85
CA ALA A 79 1.40 -13.81 8.14
C ALA A 79 2.87 -13.37 8.30
N ASP A 80 3.63 -13.39 7.21
CA ASP A 80 5.01 -12.91 7.20
C ASP A 80 5.10 -11.38 7.16
N LEU A 81 4.21 -10.68 6.46
CA LEU A 81 4.09 -9.21 6.56
C LEU A 81 3.74 -8.78 7.98
N ALA A 82 2.70 -9.38 8.56
CA ALA A 82 2.22 -9.10 9.91
C ALA A 82 3.32 -9.27 10.98
N ALA A 83 4.29 -10.13 10.70
CA ALA A 83 5.40 -10.40 11.60
C ALA A 83 6.70 -9.65 11.29
N GLY A 84 6.66 -8.68 10.38
CA GLY A 84 7.82 -7.84 10.05
C GLY A 84 8.84 -8.52 9.13
N TYR A 85 8.42 -9.48 8.31
CA TYR A 85 9.26 -10.12 7.29
C TYR A 85 8.83 -9.74 5.86
N PRO A 86 8.85 -8.45 5.47
CA PRO A 86 8.29 -7.99 4.21
C PRO A 86 9.00 -8.59 2.99
N ARG A 87 10.32 -8.80 3.07
CA ARG A 87 11.10 -9.47 2.01
C ARG A 87 10.63 -10.91 1.76
N LEU A 88 10.33 -11.66 2.81
CA LEU A 88 9.89 -13.06 2.68
C LEU A 88 8.48 -13.12 2.09
N ALA A 89 7.60 -12.25 2.57
CA ALA A 89 6.26 -12.13 2.01
C ALA A 89 6.28 -11.71 0.54
N ALA A 90 7.10 -10.73 0.16
CA ALA A 90 7.21 -10.24 -1.21
C ALA A 90 7.66 -11.34 -2.18
N VAL A 91 8.65 -12.15 -1.80
CA VAL A 91 9.07 -13.33 -2.59
C VAL A 91 7.90 -14.31 -2.75
N ARG A 92 7.24 -14.66 -1.65
CA ARG A 92 6.13 -15.64 -1.69
C ARG A 92 4.95 -15.14 -2.54
N LEU A 93 4.60 -13.86 -2.44
CA LEU A 93 3.53 -13.25 -3.24
C LEU A 93 3.89 -13.24 -4.73
N ALA A 94 5.12 -12.85 -5.08
CA ALA A 94 5.57 -12.87 -6.47
C ALA A 94 5.54 -14.28 -7.06
N GLU A 95 6.10 -15.27 -6.35
CA GLU A 95 6.08 -16.68 -6.76
C GLU A 95 4.66 -17.25 -6.84
N LEU A 96 3.76 -16.83 -5.95
CA LEU A 96 2.36 -17.21 -6.00
C LEU A 96 1.68 -16.64 -7.24
N ALA A 97 1.90 -15.36 -7.55
CA ALA A 97 1.30 -14.68 -8.69
C ALA A 97 1.72 -15.25 -10.06
N GLU A 98 2.86 -15.94 -10.13
CA GLU A 98 3.28 -16.69 -11.33
C GLU A 98 2.44 -17.96 -11.56
N GLN A 99 1.83 -18.52 -10.52
CA GLN A 99 1.12 -19.78 -10.59
C GLN A 99 -0.27 -19.59 -11.18
N PRO A 100 -0.65 -20.33 -12.24
CA PRO A 100 -2.03 -20.30 -12.75
C PRO A 100 -3.07 -20.69 -11.68
N ALA A 101 -2.67 -21.51 -10.70
CA ALA A 101 -3.51 -21.91 -9.58
C ALA A 101 -3.83 -20.77 -8.59
N ALA A 102 -3.11 -19.66 -8.65
CA ALA A 102 -3.41 -18.46 -7.86
C ALA A 102 -4.67 -17.72 -8.33
N GLY A 103 -5.31 -18.16 -9.41
CA GLY A 103 -6.60 -17.68 -9.86
C GLY A 103 -6.53 -17.00 -11.23
N GLU A 104 -7.63 -16.33 -11.57
CA GLU A 104 -7.77 -15.58 -12.82
C GLU A 104 -6.69 -14.49 -12.97
N ALA A 105 -6.51 -14.01 -14.21
CA ALA A 105 -5.48 -13.02 -14.52
C ALA A 105 -5.51 -11.80 -13.59
N ASP A 106 -6.69 -11.24 -13.36
CA ASP A 106 -6.85 -10.07 -12.48
C ASP A 106 -6.44 -10.35 -11.04
N VAL A 107 -6.75 -11.54 -10.51
CA VAL A 107 -6.32 -11.96 -9.17
C VAL A 107 -4.79 -12.01 -9.11
N ARG A 108 -4.14 -12.62 -10.09
CA ARG A 108 -2.67 -12.69 -10.12
C ARG A 108 -2.03 -11.32 -10.24
N ALA A 109 -2.64 -10.40 -11.01
CA ALA A 109 -2.20 -9.01 -11.07
C ALA A 109 -2.25 -8.33 -9.70
N MET A 110 -3.31 -8.56 -8.91
CA MET A 110 -3.42 -8.00 -7.56
C MET A 110 -2.38 -8.62 -6.60
N ILE A 111 -2.10 -9.92 -6.69
CA ILE A 111 -1.06 -10.56 -5.87
C ILE A 111 0.33 -9.98 -6.20
N TYR A 112 0.64 -9.73 -7.48
CA TYR A 112 1.86 -8.99 -7.85
C TYR A 112 1.89 -7.58 -7.28
N ALA A 113 0.74 -6.90 -7.24
CA ALA A 113 0.63 -5.57 -6.66
C ALA A 113 0.93 -5.58 -5.15
N GLN A 114 0.44 -6.59 -4.43
CA GLN A 114 0.80 -6.82 -3.02
C GLN A 114 2.29 -7.16 -2.85
N ALA A 115 2.87 -7.95 -3.76
CA ALA A 115 4.32 -8.21 -3.77
C ALA A 115 5.12 -6.92 -3.95
N ALA A 116 4.68 -6.01 -4.83
CA ALA A 116 5.33 -4.73 -5.05
C ALA A 116 5.33 -3.86 -3.79
N LEU A 117 4.20 -3.80 -3.08
CA LEU A 117 4.08 -3.07 -1.81
C LEU A 117 4.95 -3.71 -0.72
N ALA A 118 4.95 -5.04 -0.62
CA ALA A 118 5.84 -5.76 0.30
C ALA A 118 7.33 -5.52 -0.02
N TRP A 119 7.70 -5.35 -1.30
CA TRP A 119 9.06 -4.97 -1.67
C TRP A 119 9.40 -3.52 -1.29
N LEU A 120 8.42 -2.60 -1.30
CA LEU A 120 8.60 -1.25 -0.79
C LEU A 120 8.81 -1.23 0.72
N ASP A 121 8.03 -2.00 1.47
CA ASP A 121 8.20 -2.19 2.91
C ASP A 121 9.55 -2.85 3.25
N ALA A 122 10.09 -3.66 2.34
CA ALA A 122 11.41 -4.25 2.44
C ALA A 122 12.56 -3.34 1.96
N GLU A 123 12.27 -2.06 1.69
CA GLU A 123 13.21 -1.05 1.18
C GLU A 123 13.95 -1.50 -0.09
N ASN A 124 13.28 -2.26 -0.96
CA ASN A 124 13.85 -2.78 -2.20
C ASN A 124 13.09 -2.29 -3.44
N PRO A 125 13.33 -1.04 -3.86
CA PRO A 125 12.54 -0.39 -4.90
C PRO A 125 12.68 -1.05 -6.28
N ASP A 126 13.82 -1.66 -6.60
CA ASP A 126 14.01 -2.32 -7.90
C ASP A 126 13.11 -3.55 -8.06
N LEU A 127 12.99 -4.37 -7.01
CA LEU A 127 12.08 -5.52 -7.02
C LEU A 127 10.61 -5.08 -6.92
N ALA A 128 10.33 -3.96 -6.23
CA ALA A 128 9.00 -3.38 -6.22
C ALA A 128 8.57 -2.94 -7.63
N VAL A 129 9.48 -2.30 -8.38
CA VAL A 129 9.24 -1.93 -9.79
C VAL A 129 8.98 -3.17 -10.62
N SER A 130 9.80 -4.22 -10.51
CA SER A 130 9.60 -5.46 -11.27
C SER A 130 8.23 -6.10 -10.97
N ALA A 131 7.80 -6.16 -9.72
CA ALA A 131 6.52 -6.73 -9.35
C ALA A 131 5.33 -5.86 -9.83
N ALA A 132 5.45 -4.53 -9.71
CA ALA A 132 4.42 -3.62 -10.21
C ALA A 132 4.29 -3.66 -11.74
N GLU A 133 5.41 -3.74 -12.46
CA GLU A 133 5.45 -3.92 -13.91
C GLU A 133 4.79 -5.25 -14.33
N SER A 134 5.02 -6.34 -13.59
CA SER A 134 4.32 -7.62 -13.80
C SER A 134 2.80 -7.48 -13.61
N ALA A 135 2.35 -6.73 -12.60
CA ALA A 135 0.92 -6.50 -12.37
C ALA A 135 0.26 -5.76 -13.56
N VAL A 136 0.82 -4.63 -13.99
CA VAL A 136 0.26 -3.84 -15.12
C VAL A 136 0.40 -4.55 -16.46
N MET A 137 1.38 -5.44 -16.63
CA MET A 137 1.48 -6.28 -17.83
C MET A 137 0.30 -7.26 -17.94
N ILE A 138 -0.22 -7.74 -16.80
CA ILE A 138 -1.39 -8.63 -16.77
C ILE A 138 -2.68 -7.84 -16.96
N ASN A 139 -2.84 -6.72 -16.27
CA ASN A 139 -4.01 -5.85 -16.41
C ASN A 139 -3.61 -4.37 -16.47
N ALA A 140 -3.38 -3.89 -17.69
CA ALA A 140 -3.01 -2.49 -17.92
C ALA A 140 -4.16 -1.50 -17.71
N ASN A 141 -5.41 -1.97 -17.63
CA ASN A 141 -6.59 -1.11 -17.51
C ASN A 141 -7.03 -0.88 -16.06
N ALA A 142 -6.44 -1.57 -15.09
CA ALA A 142 -6.69 -1.35 -13.68
C ALA A 142 -5.91 -0.11 -13.20
N GLY A 143 -6.61 1.02 -13.02
CA GLY A 143 -5.98 2.28 -12.64
C GLY A 143 -5.17 2.20 -11.33
N ASP A 144 -5.67 1.44 -10.35
CA ASP A 144 -5.02 1.28 -9.05
C ASP A 144 -3.64 0.57 -9.15
N LEU A 145 -3.42 -0.30 -10.15
CA LEU A 145 -2.11 -0.90 -10.41
C LEU A 145 -1.08 0.13 -10.88
N HIS A 146 -1.54 1.17 -11.58
CA HIS A 146 -0.66 2.28 -11.97
C HIS A 146 -0.32 3.16 -10.77
N ILE A 147 -1.19 3.30 -9.76
CA ILE A 147 -0.83 3.96 -8.50
C ILE A 147 0.28 3.18 -7.79
N ILE A 148 0.17 1.85 -7.71
CA ILE A 148 1.20 0.99 -7.10
C ILE A 148 2.52 1.09 -7.89
N SER A 149 2.45 1.10 -9.23
CA SER A 149 3.62 1.36 -10.08
C SER A 149 4.25 2.72 -9.80
N ALA A 150 3.45 3.77 -9.63
CA ALA A 150 3.95 5.10 -9.30
C ALA A 150 4.71 5.12 -7.97
N LYS A 151 4.20 4.44 -6.94
CA LYS A 151 4.89 4.27 -5.64
C LYS A 151 6.25 3.59 -5.83
N ALA A 152 6.27 2.49 -6.59
CA ALA A 152 7.50 1.76 -6.89
C ALA A 152 8.54 2.61 -7.65
N TYR A 153 8.11 3.28 -8.72
CA TYR A 153 8.96 4.18 -9.49
C TYR A 153 9.50 5.33 -8.65
N PHE A 154 8.67 5.91 -7.78
CA PHE A 154 9.10 7.03 -6.93
C PHE A 154 10.18 6.60 -5.95
N ALA A 155 10.00 5.44 -5.29
CA ALA A 155 11.00 4.86 -4.40
C ALA A 155 12.31 4.50 -5.14
N ALA A 156 12.21 4.10 -6.41
CA ALA A 156 13.37 3.83 -7.27
C ALA A 156 14.02 5.11 -7.84
N GLY A 157 13.50 6.30 -7.55
CA GLY A 157 13.97 7.57 -8.12
C GLY A 157 13.65 7.75 -9.62
N GLN A 158 12.75 6.94 -10.18
CA GLN A 158 12.31 7.01 -11.57
C GLN A 158 11.17 8.04 -11.71
N LEU A 159 11.48 9.30 -11.44
CA LEU A 159 10.51 10.38 -11.23
C LEU A 159 9.61 10.65 -12.45
N GLU A 160 10.14 10.60 -13.68
CA GLU A 160 9.32 10.71 -14.90
C GLU A 160 8.28 9.59 -14.98
N LYS A 161 8.69 8.34 -14.71
CA LYS A 161 7.78 7.19 -14.73
C LYS A 161 6.72 7.30 -13.62
N THR A 162 7.05 7.90 -12.47
CA THR A 162 6.05 8.19 -11.43
C THR A 162 4.94 9.08 -11.96
N VAL A 163 5.29 10.19 -12.63
CA VAL A 163 4.31 11.13 -13.21
C VAL A 163 3.44 10.40 -14.25
N GLU A 164 4.06 9.70 -15.19
CA GLU A 164 3.35 8.94 -16.24
C GLU A 164 2.42 7.86 -15.66
N ALA A 165 2.85 7.18 -14.59
CA ALA A 165 2.02 6.18 -13.93
C ALA A 165 0.79 6.80 -13.27
N ILE A 166 0.91 7.96 -12.60
CA ILE A 166 -0.26 8.65 -12.04
C ILE A 166 -1.22 9.17 -13.13
N GLU A 167 -0.70 9.65 -14.26
CA GLU A 167 -1.53 10.04 -15.42
C GLU A 167 -2.30 8.84 -16.01
N ARG A 168 -1.66 7.66 -16.07
CA ARG A 168 -2.33 6.41 -16.47
C ARG A 168 -3.37 5.97 -15.44
N ALA A 169 -3.07 6.05 -14.15
CA ALA A 169 -4.03 5.75 -13.09
C ALA A 169 -5.30 6.58 -13.27
N GLU A 170 -5.14 7.89 -13.46
CA GLU A 170 -6.24 8.82 -13.71
C GLU A 170 -7.02 8.46 -14.99
N THR A 171 -6.31 8.18 -16.09
CA THR A 171 -6.93 7.76 -17.37
C THR A 171 -7.80 6.51 -17.21
N HIS A 172 -7.41 5.63 -16.29
CA HIS A 172 -8.13 4.40 -15.95
C HIS A 172 -9.04 4.52 -14.72
N GLY A 173 -9.40 5.74 -14.32
CA GLY A 173 -10.42 6.01 -13.30
C GLY A 173 -9.95 5.94 -11.86
N ALA A 174 -8.65 5.69 -11.61
CA ALA A 174 -8.07 5.70 -10.27
C ALA A 174 -7.53 7.09 -9.94
N VAL A 175 -8.30 7.84 -9.16
CA VAL A 175 -7.98 9.20 -8.71
C VAL A 175 -7.91 9.21 -7.18
N SER A 176 -6.75 9.59 -6.64
CA SER A 176 -6.55 9.67 -5.19
C SER A 176 -5.69 10.87 -4.79
N ALA A 177 -5.91 11.37 -3.58
CA ALA A 177 -5.10 12.45 -3.00
C ALA A 177 -3.63 12.03 -2.90
N GLU A 178 -3.38 10.78 -2.48
CA GLU A 178 -2.05 10.18 -2.40
C GLU A 178 -1.35 10.15 -3.76
N GLY A 179 -2.05 9.72 -4.82
CA GLY A 179 -1.48 9.67 -6.17
C GLY A 179 -1.07 11.05 -6.68
N PHE A 180 -1.92 12.06 -6.50
CA PHE A 180 -1.57 13.44 -6.87
C PHE A 180 -0.46 14.02 -6.01
N LEU A 181 -0.44 13.74 -4.70
CA LEU A 181 0.67 14.15 -3.83
C LEU A 181 2.00 13.54 -4.29
N LEU A 182 2.00 12.25 -4.63
CA LEU A 182 3.18 11.54 -5.14
C LEU A 182 3.68 12.14 -6.46
N SER A 183 2.77 12.42 -7.39
CA SER A 183 3.11 13.10 -8.65
C SER A 183 3.64 14.52 -8.41
N ALA A 184 3.05 15.30 -7.50
CA ALA A 184 3.55 16.62 -7.13
C ALA A 184 4.97 16.56 -6.54
N ARG A 185 5.26 15.56 -5.69
CA ARG A 185 6.61 15.31 -5.17
C ARG A 185 7.59 14.98 -6.30
N ALA A 186 7.19 14.15 -7.26
CA ALA A 186 8.02 13.83 -8.42
C ALA A 186 8.31 15.08 -9.28
N HIS A 187 7.30 15.88 -9.61
CA HIS A 187 7.50 17.15 -10.32
C HIS A 187 8.46 18.10 -9.58
N LYS A 188 8.32 18.24 -8.26
CA LYS A 188 9.23 19.07 -7.46
C LYS A 188 10.67 18.54 -7.51
N ALA A 189 10.85 17.22 -7.37
CA ALA A 189 12.16 16.58 -7.43
C ALA A 189 12.82 16.73 -8.83
N LEU A 190 12.00 16.82 -9.89
CA LEU A 190 12.43 17.16 -11.25
C LEU A 190 12.70 18.66 -11.48
N GLY A 191 12.55 19.51 -10.45
CA GLY A 191 12.68 20.96 -10.56
C GLY A 191 11.50 21.66 -11.24
N ARG A 192 10.41 20.93 -11.52
CA ARG A 192 9.20 21.44 -12.19
C ARG A 192 8.22 22.01 -11.16
N ASN A 193 8.67 23.01 -10.42
CA ASN A 193 7.94 23.54 -9.25
C ASN A 193 6.53 24.07 -9.56
N THR A 194 6.34 24.69 -10.74
CA THR A 194 5.01 25.17 -11.17
C THR A 194 4.04 24.01 -11.43
N ASP A 195 4.51 22.94 -12.06
CA ASP A 195 3.71 21.74 -12.31
C ASP A 195 3.38 21.04 -10.99
N ALA A 196 4.38 20.93 -10.09
CA ALA A 196 4.20 20.40 -8.75
C ALA A 196 3.10 21.15 -7.98
N GLY A 197 3.10 22.48 -8.03
CA GLY A 197 2.05 23.31 -7.43
C GLY A 197 0.67 23.04 -8.03
N SER A 198 0.59 22.87 -9.34
CA SER A 198 -0.68 22.63 -10.05
C SER A 198 -1.27 21.26 -9.69
N VAL A 199 -0.45 20.22 -9.66
CA VAL A 199 -0.88 18.87 -9.26
C VAL A 199 -1.21 18.81 -7.77
N LEU A 200 -0.45 19.49 -6.92
CA LEU A 200 -0.68 19.53 -5.47
C LEU A 200 -2.05 20.12 -5.10
N VAL A 201 -2.52 21.12 -5.85
CA VAL A 201 -3.88 21.67 -5.65
C VAL A 201 -4.93 20.58 -5.82
N ARG A 202 -4.76 19.67 -6.79
CA ARG A 202 -5.67 18.53 -7.01
C ARG A 202 -5.66 17.57 -5.83
N ALA A 203 -4.48 17.29 -5.25
CA ALA A 203 -4.37 16.47 -4.04
C ALA A 203 -5.15 17.10 -2.87
N LEU A 204 -4.95 18.40 -2.62
CA LEU A 204 -5.61 19.14 -1.54
C LEU A 204 -7.09 19.44 -1.79
N GLN A 205 -7.58 19.31 -3.03
CA GLN A 205 -9.01 19.34 -3.33
C GLN A 205 -9.70 18.03 -2.89
N LEU A 206 -9.00 16.90 -2.99
CA LEU A 206 -9.50 15.60 -2.56
C LEU A 206 -9.39 15.42 -1.04
N ASP A 207 -8.25 15.83 -0.47
CA ASP A 207 -8.02 15.81 0.98
C ASP A 207 -7.39 17.14 1.44
N PRO A 208 -8.22 18.12 1.85
CA PRO A 208 -7.75 19.43 2.29
C PRO A 208 -6.89 19.42 3.56
N PHE A 209 -6.91 18.33 4.33
CA PHE A 209 -6.22 18.22 5.62
C PHE A 209 -5.00 17.29 5.56
N ASN A 210 -4.63 16.83 4.35
CA ASN A 210 -3.44 16.01 4.15
C ASN A 210 -2.17 16.77 4.59
N LEU A 211 -1.58 16.35 5.71
CA LEU A 211 -0.44 17.04 6.32
C LEU A 211 0.76 17.11 5.37
N ASP A 212 1.05 16.02 4.68
CA ASP A 212 2.16 15.93 3.74
C ASP A 212 1.99 16.87 2.54
N ALA A 213 0.76 16.99 2.03
CA ALA A 213 0.44 17.92 0.97
C ALA A 213 0.54 19.38 1.43
N LEU A 214 0.12 19.68 2.67
CA LEU A 214 0.28 21.02 3.25
C LEU A 214 1.75 21.40 3.48
N VAL A 215 2.58 20.45 3.89
CA VAL A 215 4.04 20.64 3.99
C VAL A 215 4.63 20.94 2.61
N LEU A 216 4.32 20.11 1.61
CA LEU A 216 4.80 20.32 0.24
C LEU A 216 4.34 21.69 -0.32
N ARG A 217 3.14 22.13 0.05
CA ARG A 217 2.62 23.45 -0.33
C ARG A 217 3.48 24.57 0.24
N GLY A 218 3.87 24.46 1.52
CA GLY A 218 4.78 25.39 2.17
C GLY A 218 6.12 25.48 1.45
N ASP A 219 6.73 24.32 1.15
CA ASP A 219 8.00 24.22 0.42
C ASP A 219 7.93 24.89 -0.96
N LEU A 220 6.86 24.66 -1.71
CA LEU A 220 6.67 25.23 -3.04
C LEU A 220 6.45 26.75 -2.97
N ILE A 221 5.70 27.25 -1.97
CA ILE A 221 5.53 28.69 -1.75
C ILE A 221 6.87 29.35 -1.42
N GLN A 222 7.68 28.72 -0.55
CA GLN A 222 9.02 29.22 -0.23
C GLN A 222 9.95 29.21 -1.47
N ALA A 223 9.76 28.26 -2.37
CA ALA A 223 10.43 28.21 -3.67
C ALA A 223 9.87 29.22 -4.70
N GLY A 224 8.94 30.10 -4.31
CA GLY A 224 8.38 31.16 -5.14
C GLY A 224 7.19 30.76 -6.02
N VAL A 225 6.63 29.56 -5.82
CA VAL A 225 5.43 29.12 -6.56
C VAL A 225 4.20 29.77 -5.96
N ALA A 226 3.45 30.51 -6.79
CA ALA A 226 2.17 31.07 -6.39
C ALA A 226 1.07 30.00 -6.43
N ILE A 227 0.73 29.42 -5.27
CA ILE A 227 -0.34 28.44 -5.14
C ILE A 227 -1.60 29.13 -4.62
N ARG A 228 -2.53 29.44 -5.53
CA ARG A 228 -3.87 29.90 -5.20
C ARG A 228 -4.77 28.68 -5.11
N ALA A 229 -5.30 28.43 -3.92
CA ALA A 229 -6.20 27.32 -3.71
C ALA A 229 -7.34 27.78 -2.80
N ASP A 230 -8.52 27.79 -3.38
CA ASP A 230 -9.75 28.25 -2.76
C ASP A 230 -10.42 26.99 -2.19
N TYR A 231 -10.00 26.54 -1.01
CA TYR A 231 -10.56 25.33 -0.40
C TYR A 231 -11.96 25.65 0.14
N GLN A 232 -13.01 25.20 -0.57
CA GLN A 232 -14.36 25.21 -0.01
C GLN A 232 -14.39 24.17 1.12
N PRO A 233 -14.67 24.54 2.38
CA PRO A 233 -14.90 23.53 3.42
C PRO A 233 -16.08 22.66 2.98
N VAL A 234 -15.91 21.34 3.01
CA VAL A 234 -17.02 20.40 2.79
C VAL A 234 -18.04 20.68 3.88
N THR A 235 -19.12 21.40 3.53
CA THR A 235 -20.25 21.58 4.43
C THR A 235 -20.84 20.20 4.65
N GLN A 236 -20.67 19.64 5.86
CA GLN A 236 -21.34 18.40 6.22
C GLN A 236 -22.83 18.55 5.90
N LYS A 237 -23.34 17.68 5.04
CA LYS A 237 -24.76 17.56 4.79
C LYS A 237 -25.34 17.02 6.10
N GLN A 238 -25.97 17.91 6.87
CA GLN A 238 -26.77 17.52 8.02
C GLN A 238 -28.01 16.81 7.47
N ASP A 239 -28.09 15.50 7.72
CA ASP A 239 -29.34 14.75 7.63
C ASP A 239 -30.28 15.12 8.78
#